data_AF-A0A2T0TH57-F1
#
_entry.id   AF-A0A2T0TH57-F1
#
_cell.length_a   1.000
_cell.length_b   1.000
_cell.length_c   1.000
_cell.angle_alpha   90.00
_cell.angle_beta   90.00
_cell.angle_gamma   90.00
#
_symmetry.space_group_name_H-M   'P 1'
#
loop_
_entity.id
_entity.type
_entity.pdbx_description
1 polymer ?
#
loop_
_entity_poly.entity_id
_entity_poly.type
_entity_poly.pdbx_seq_one_letter_code
_entity_poly.pdbx_strand_id
1 'polypeptide(L)'
;MNIDIPPRRALPADLREHLRAEFEQGVDERPRRPVRVPVVAAAAAVVLLAGTVFVLRQMPDAETPAAVPPAFDPVTVNIALDRCWNAVRDGGAADRFPDRSRWTPSFSVGDAQLGVVAARADGRPFFCQTTPTTATVSDPAAAPDTGVAAVLASREGVVAGVLDAGRDALSLEGKGVHGSAAVTAVVGDRMFVALTGINPTGTTFTSGDKAVDQPLAAPPPPAAAVRDHPDGPAPDRASETGRMLGDCLSRSANPVLDPDSYQPVLTIAHPGGTLVIGRTASTLAACGPKGAVVRTTIAPLVESGAVMPDLLVDVGGGRQVLGGEIGDSSMVVATAELGFAGGQTRQAAVAGRIFAVLVPEGVHLDPESSAVHVVLRGANGGVLLEGDWALRR
;
A
#
# COMPACT_ATOMS: atom_id res chain seq x y z
N MET A 1 6.95 -34.45 -12.33
CA MET A 1 5.78 -34.73 -11.48
C MET A 1 4.59 -34.08 -12.16
N ASN A 2 3.63 -34.87 -12.64
CA ASN A 2 2.43 -34.36 -13.33
C ASN A 2 1.34 -34.22 -12.26
N ILE A 3 0.92 -32.99 -11.95
CA ILE A 3 -0.13 -32.73 -10.96
C ILE A 3 -1.48 -32.94 -11.66
N ASP A 4 -2.12 -34.05 -11.36
CA ASP A 4 -3.44 -34.40 -11.88
C ASP A 4 -4.49 -33.57 -11.13
N ILE A 5 -4.96 -32.50 -11.79
CA ILE A 5 -5.98 -31.60 -11.20
C ILE A 5 -7.35 -32.25 -11.44
N PRO A 6 -8.15 -32.50 -10.39
CA PRO A 6 -9.44 -33.13 -10.55
C PRO A 6 -10.36 -32.27 -11.46
N PRO A 7 -11.18 -32.92 -12.30
CA PRO A 7 -12.04 -32.22 -13.25
C PRO A 7 -13.00 -31.29 -12.51
N ARG A 8 -13.11 -30.05 -12.99
CA ARG A 8 -14.02 -29.04 -12.44
C ARG A 8 -15.44 -29.59 -12.48
N ARG A 9 -16.02 -29.88 -11.31
CA ARG A 9 -17.44 -30.25 -11.20
C ARG A 9 -18.27 -29.00 -11.42
N ALA A 10 -19.25 -29.10 -12.32
CA ALA A 10 -20.24 -28.05 -12.48
C ALA A 10 -21.05 -27.90 -11.19
N LEU A 11 -21.34 -26.66 -10.80
CA LEU A 11 -22.21 -26.40 -9.65
C LEU A 11 -23.61 -26.98 -9.91
N PRO A 12 -24.18 -27.71 -8.93
CA PRO A 12 -25.58 -28.15 -8.96
C PRO A 12 -26.55 -27.00 -9.29
N ALA A 13 -27.62 -27.30 -10.03
CA ALA A 13 -28.52 -26.28 -10.57
C ALA A 13 -29.29 -25.53 -9.46
N ASP A 14 -29.68 -26.25 -8.41
CA ASP A 14 -30.29 -25.74 -7.18
C ASP A 14 -29.39 -24.72 -6.48
N LEU A 15 -28.08 -24.98 -6.42
CA LEU A 15 -27.12 -24.07 -5.78
C LEU A 15 -26.91 -22.80 -6.62
N ARG A 16 -26.94 -22.90 -7.96
CA ARG A 16 -26.92 -21.73 -8.85
C ARG A 16 -28.20 -20.89 -8.74
N GLU A 17 -29.36 -21.53 -8.63
CA GLU A 17 -30.63 -20.82 -8.47
C GLU A 17 -30.72 -20.13 -7.10
N HIS A 18 -30.26 -20.80 -6.04
CA HIS A 18 -30.23 -20.21 -4.70
C HIS A 18 -29.32 -18.97 -4.64
N LEU A 19 -28.11 -19.06 -5.21
CA LEU A 19 -27.19 -17.92 -5.28
C LEU A 19 -27.72 -16.77 -6.13
N ARG A 20 -28.48 -17.05 -7.21
CA ARG A 20 -29.15 -16.01 -8.01
C ARG A 20 -30.27 -15.34 -7.22
N ALA A 21 -31.05 -16.11 -6.46
CA ALA A 21 -32.14 -15.58 -5.64
C ALA A 21 -31.63 -14.70 -4.48
N GLU A 22 -30.56 -15.08 -3.79
CA GLU A 22 -29.94 -14.24 -2.75
C GLU A 22 -29.39 -12.93 -3.34
N PHE A 23 -28.78 -13.00 -4.52
CA PHE A 23 -28.25 -11.81 -5.20
C PHE A 23 -29.37 -10.83 -5.61
N GLU A 24 -30.49 -11.35 -6.14
CA GLU A 24 -31.64 -10.52 -6.50
C GLU A 24 -32.33 -9.90 -5.28
N GLN A 25 -32.45 -10.63 -4.16
CA GLN A 25 -32.99 -10.10 -2.91
C GLN A 25 -32.12 -9.00 -2.29
N GLY A 26 -30.79 -9.13 -2.38
CA GLY A 26 -29.85 -8.11 -1.89
C GLY A 26 -29.89 -6.78 -2.67
N VAL A 27 -30.42 -6.78 -3.91
CA VAL A 27 -30.49 -5.57 -4.75
C VAL A 27 -31.80 -4.78 -4.56
N ASP A 28 -32.89 -5.45 -4.19
CA ASP A 28 -34.22 -4.81 -4.13
C ASP A 28 -34.65 -4.31 -2.74
N GLU A 29 -33.92 -4.62 -1.66
CA GLU A 29 -34.20 -4.09 -0.32
C GLU A 29 -33.64 -2.67 -0.11
N ARG A 30 -34.13 -1.70 -0.88
CA ARG A 30 -34.17 -0.30 -0.42
C ARG A 30 -35.55 -0.01 0.19
N PRO A 31 -35.67 0.27 1.50
CA PRO A 31 -36.93 0.66 2.09
C PRO A 31 -37.39 2.01 1.50
N ARG A 32 -38.35 1.98 0.56
CA ARG A 32 -39.06 3.18 0.11
C ARG A 32 -40.06 3.60 1.20
N ARG A 33 -39.62 4.38 2.19
CA ARG A 33 -40.53 5.11 3.09
C ARG A 33 -41.08 6.37 2.37
N PRO A 34 -42.40 6.59 2.32
CA PRO A 34 -42.96 7.83 1.81
C PRO A 34 -42.93 8.89 2.91
N VAL A 35 -41.94 9.78 2.89
CA VAL A 35 -41.89 10.95 3.76
C VAL A 35 -42.08 12.20 2.91
N ARG A 36 -43.23 12.87 3.06
CA ARG A 36 -43.48 14.21 2.52
C ARG A 36 -42.87 15.23 3.47
N VAL A 37 -41.69 15.76 3.15
CA VAL A 37 -41.06 16.94 3.80
C VAL A 37 -40.35 17.76 2.70
N PRO A 38 -40.42 19.11 2.74
CA PRO A 38 -39.94 19.96 1.66
C PRO A 38 -38.41 20.02 1.56
N VAL A 39 -37.94 20.16 0.32
CA VAL A 39 -36.55 19.98 -0.11
C VAL A 39 -35.68 21.18 0.27
N VAL A 40 -34.69 20.95 1.12
CA VAL A 40 -33.41 21.68 1.10
C VAL A 40 -32.39 20.73 0.49
N ALA A 41 -31.82 21.10 -0.65
CA ALA A 41 -30.93 20.27 -1.44
C ALA A 41 -29.60 20.06 -0.72
N ALA A 42 -29.37 18.83 -0.23
CA ALA A 42 -28.06 18.33 0.12
C ALA A 42 -27.69 17.25 -0.92
N ALA A 43 -26.66 17.52 -1.72
CA ALA A 43 -26.12 16.57 -2.68
C ALA A 43 -25.39 15.46 -1.90
N ALA A 44 -26.01 14.29 -1.76
CA ALA A 44 -25.36 13.10 -1.24
C ALA A 44 -24.69 12.35 -2.40
N ALA A 45 -23.36 12.38 -2.44
CA ALA A 45 -22.58 11.53 -3.33
C ALA A 45 -22.67 10.08 -2.83
N VAL A 46 -23.20 9.19 -3.66
CA VAL A 46 -23.20 7.74 -3.42
C VAL A 46 -21.86 7.19 -3.88
N VAL A 47 -20.99 6.84 -2.95
CA VAL A 47 -19.74 6.13 -3.23
C VAL A 47 -20.07 4.64 -3.35
N LEU A 48 -19.93 4.09 -4.56
CA LEU A 48 -19.95 2.65 -4.79
C LEU A 48 -18.60 2.07 -4.35
N LEU A 49 -18.56 1.39 -3.21
CA LEU A 49 -17.41 0.60 -2.79
C LEU A 49 -17.34 -0.67 -3.64
N ALA A 50 -16.47 -0.66 -4.66
CA ALA A 50 -16.06 -1.88 -5.34
C ALA A 50 -15.17 -2.67 -4.38
N GLY A 51 -15.57 -3.91 -4.05
CA GLY A 51 -14.75 -4.82 -3.26
C GLY A 51 -13.50 -5.20 -4.05
N THR A 52 -12.35 -4.62 -3.68
CA THR A 52 -11.05 -5.01 -4.22
C THR A 52 -10.48 -6.18 -3.45
N VAL A 53 -10.18 -7.28 -4.14
CA VAL A 53 -9.35 -8.36 -3.61
C VAL A 53 -7.92 -7.83 -3.53
N PHE A 54 -7.42 -7.61 -2.32
CA PHE A 54 -6.02 -7.24 -2.09
C PHE A 54 -5.13 -8.45 -2.36
N VAL A 55 -4.36 -8.41 -3.45
CA VAL A 55 -3.26 -9.36 -3.67
C VAL A 55 -2.06 -8.85 -2.89
N LEU A 56 -1.79 -9.45 -1.73
CA LEU A 56 -0.51 -9.26 -1.04
C LEU A 56 0.61 -9.65 -2.03
N ARG A 57 1.52 -8.71 -2.31
CA ARG A 57 2.68 -8.94 -3.17
C ARG A 57 3.58 -9.99 -2.51
N GLN A 58 3.41 -11.26 -2.90
CA GLN A 58 4.43 -12.28 -2.67
C GLN A 58 5.68 -11.83 -3.43
N MET A 59 6.84 -11.85 -2.76
CA MET A 59 8.13 -11.75 -3.45
C MET A 59 8.20 -12.93 -4.43
N PRO A 60 8.34 -12.71 -5.74
CA PRO A 60 8.40 -13.80 -6.69
C PRO A 60 9.76 -14.48 -6.60
N ASP A 61 9.79 -15.71 -6.10
CA ASP A 61 10.86 -16.65 -6.41
C ASP A 61 10.48 -17.40 -7.70
N ALA A 62 11.46 -17.51 -8.61
CA ALA A 62 11.43 -18.14 -9.94
C ALA A 62 11.13 -17.22 -11.14
N GLU A 63 11.95 -17.38 -12.19
CA GLU A 63 11.87 -16.73 -13.51
C GLU A 63 10.44 -16.75 -14.05
N THR A 64 9.72 -15.65 -13.82
CA THR A 64 8.36 -15.48 -14.31
C THR A 64 8.45 -14.93 -15.75
N PRO A 65 7.75 -15.52 -16.73
CA PRO A 65 7.66 -14.95 -18.07
C PRO A 65 7.22 -13.48 -17.99
N ALA A 66 7.62 -12.67 -18.98
CA ALA A 66 7.26 -11.26 -19.06
C ALA A 66 5.76 -11.07 -18.78
N ALA A 67 5.45 -10.24 -17.78
CA ALA A 67 4.08 -9.99 -17.38
C ALA A 67 3.38 -9.18 -18.47
N VAL A 68 2.40 -9.80 -19.15
CA VAL A 68 1.50 -9.10 -20.06
C VAL A 68 0.80 -7.99 -19.26
N PRO A 69 0.73 -6.74 -19.77
CA PRO A 69 0.01 -5.69 -19.09
C PRO A 69 -1.42 -6.14 -18.75
N PRO A 70 -1.90 -5.92 -17.51
CA PRO A 70 -3.25 -6.30 -17.13
C PRO A 70 -4.28 -5.53 -17.98
N ALA A 71 -5.48 -6.08 -18.09
CA ALA A 71 -6.59 -5.39 -18.74
C ALA A 71 -6.79 -4.01 -18.10
N PHE A 72 -6.79 -2.99 -18.94
CA PHE A 72 -6.86 -1.59 -18.57
C PHE A 72 -8.31 -1.14 -18.39
N ASP A 73 -8.64 -0.52 -17.26
CA ASP A 73 -9.91 0.19 -17.07
C ASP A 73 -9.78 1.65 -17.53
N PRO A 74 -10.42 2.06 -18.64
CA PRO A 74 -10.33 3.42 -19.14
C PRO A 74 -10.82 4.49 -18.16
N VAL A 75 -11.76 4.15 -17.27
CA VAL A 75 -12.29 5.12 -16.31
C VAL A 75 -11.24 5.40 -15.23
N THR A 76 -10.75 4.37 -14.56
CA THR A 76 -9.71 4.49 -13.52
C THR A 76 -8.47 5.22 -14.04
N VAL A 77 -8.03 4.94 -15.26
CA VAL A 77 -6.84 5.61 -15.80
C VAL A 77 -7.08 7.06 -16.17
N ASN A 78 -8.23 7.41 -16.72
CA ASN A 78 -8.52 8.82 -16.99
C ASN A 78 -8.56 9.62 -15.69
N ILE A 79 -9.12 9.06 -14.61
CA ILE A 79 -9.09 9.67 -13.27
C ILE A 79 -7.63 9.90 -12.82
N ALA A 80 -6.76 8.90 -12.95
CA ALA A 80 -5.34 9.03 -12.58
C ALA A 80 -4.61 10.10 -13.42
N LEU A 81 -4.82 10.11 -14.74
CA LEU A 81 -4.22 11.12 -15.62
C LEU A 81 -4.73 12.54 -15.34
N ASP A 82 -6.00 12.70 -14.96
CA ASP A 82 -6.57 14.00 -14.58
C ASP A 82 -5.95 14.49 -13.26
N ARG A 83 -5.74 13.60 -12.28
CA ARG A 83 -4.98 13.91 -11.06
C ARG A 83 -3.55 14.35 -11.38
N CYS A 84 -2.86 13.63 -12.25
CA CYS A 84 -1.50 13.98 -12.68
C CYS A 84 -1.43 15.30 -13.46
N TRP A 85 -2.45 15.62 -14.27
CA TRP A 85 -2.51 16.93 -14.91
C TRP A 85 -2.67 18.07 -13.91
N ASN A 86 -3.52 17.89 -12.90
CA ASN A 86 -3.63 18.86 -11.81
C ASN A 86 -2.30 19.00 -11.06
N ALA A 87 -1.61 17.89 -10.79
CA ALA A 87 -0.27 17.91 -10.19
C ALA A 87 0.76 18.70 -11.01
N VAL A 88 0.76 18.52 -12.34
CA VAL A 88 1.63 19.27 -13.26
C VAL A 88 1.31 20.77 -13.19
N ARG A 89 0.03 21.14 -13.14
CA ARG A 89 -0.39 22.55 -13.04
C ARG A 89 -0.01 23.16 -11.69
N ASP A 90 -0.33 22.47 -10.59
CA ASP A 90 -0.08 22.95 -9.23
C ASP A 90 1.42 22.98 -8.91
N GLY A 91 2.19 22.06 -9.48
CA GLY A 91 3.65 22.04 -9.44
C GLY A 91 4.34 23.06 -10.35
N GLY A 92 3.59 23.84 -11.14
CA GLY A 92 4.13 24.87 -12.03
C GLY A 92 4.90 24.34 -13.23
N ALA A 93 4.64 23.10 -13.66
CA ALA A 93 5.31 22.43 -14.76
C ALA A 93 4.45 22.37 -16.05
N ALA A 94 3.32 23.08 -16.09
CA ALA A 94 2.37 23.03 -17.20
C ALA A 94 2.97 23.44 -18.56
N ASP A 95 4.00 24.28 -18.58
CA ASP A 95 4.72 24.69 -19.79
C ASP A 95 5.54 23.57 -20.44
N ARG A 96 5.83 22.50 -19.68
CA ARG A 96 6.59 21.33 -20.17
C ARG A 96 5.70 20.25 -20.78
N PHE A 97 4.38 20.39 -20.66
CA PHE A 97 3.41 19.42 -21.14
C PHE A 97 2.45 20.06 -22.13
N PRO A 98 2.03 19.33 -23.17
CA PRO A 98 0.86 19.71 -23.94
C PRO A 98 -0.40 19.61 -23.10
N ASP A 99 -1.48 20.23 -23.58
CA ASP A 99 -2.80 20.10 -22.97
C ASP A 99 -3.18 18.63 -22.70
N ARG A 100 -3.85 18.39 -21.57
CA ARG A 100 -4.32 17.08 -21.13
C ARG A 100 -5.09 16.28 -22.19
N SER A 101 -5.76 16.95 -23.13
CA SER A 101 -6.49 16.31 -24.25
C SER A 101 -5.57 15.60 -25.25
N ARG A 102 -4.28 15.91 -25.24
CA ARG A 102 -3.25 15.30 -26.10
C ARG A 102 -2.49 14.17 -25.40
N TRP A 103 -2.93 13.79 -24.20
CA TRP A 103 -2.34 12.70 -23.45
C TRP A 103 -3.04 11.39 -23.81
N THR A 104 -2.28 10.41 -24.26
CA THR A 104 -2.80 9.08 -24.63
C THR A 104 -2.24 8.03 -23.68
N PRO A 105 -3.08 7.34 -22.88
CA PRO A 105 -2.61 6.25 -22.04
C PRO A 105 -2.12 5.09 -22.90
N SER A 106 -1.15 4.34 -22.39
CA SER A 106 -0.61 3.14 -23.03
C SER A 106 -0.94 1.89 -22.22
N PHE A 107 -0.51 1.85 -20.96
CA PHE A 107 -0.87 0.80 -20.01
C PHE A 107 -0.80 1.30 -18.57
N SER A 108 -1.27 0.50 -17.63
CA SER A 108 -1.21 0.79 -16.20
C SER A 108 -0.72 -0.42 -15.40
N VAL A 109 -0.04 -0.14 -14.29
CA VAL A 109 0.48 -1.14 -13.35
C VAL A 109 0.13 -0.73 -11.93
N GLY A 110 -0.17 -1.71 -11.08
CA GLY A 110 -0.45 -1.48 -9.67
C GLY A 110 -1.93 -1.65 -9.32
N ASP A 111 -2.34 -1.00 -8.24
CA ASP A 111 -3.66 -1.13 -7.62
C ASP A 111 -4.19 0.22 -7.12
N ALA A 112 -5.27 0.21 -6.34
CA ALA A 112 -5.88 1.43 -5.80
C ALA A 112 -5.01 2.19 -4.79
N GLN A 113 -3.99 1.56 -4.20
CA GLN A 113 -3.07 2.18 -3.25
C GLN A 113 -1.80 2.71 -3.94
N LEU A 114 -1.35 2.06 -5.00
CA LEU A 114 -0.26 2.55 -5.82
C LEU A 114 -0.53 2.21 -7.29
N GLY A 115 -0.92 3.23 -8.05
CA GLY A 115 -1.13 3.12 -9.49
C GLY A 115 -0.04 3.85 -10.27
N VAL A 116 0.42 3.26 -11.36
CA VAL A 116 1.32 3.90 -12.33
C VAL A 116 0.70 3.78 -13.71
N VAL A 117 0.46 4.90 -14.37
CA VAL A 117 0.01 4.98 -15.76
C VAL A 117 1.20 5.37 -16.63
N ALA A 118 1.55 4.52 -17.58
CA ALA A 118 2.43 4.87 -18.68
C ALA A 118 1.61 5.52 -19.79
N ALA A 119 2.01 6.71 -20.22
CA ALA A 119 1.27 7.51 -21.19
C ALA A 119 2.20 8.26 -22.14
N ARG A 120 1.62 8.83 -23.20
CA ARG A 120 2.33 9.71 -24.10
C ARG A 120 1.69 11.09 -24.12
N ALA A 121 2.52 12.11 -24.10
CA ALA A 121 2.15 13.51 -24.29
C ALA A 121 2.78 13.93 -25.61
N ASP A 122 1.97 14.16 -26.65
CA ASP A 122 2.47 14.43 -28.02
C ASP A 122 3.38 13.34 -28.57
N GLY A 123 3.06 12.08 -28.24
CA GLY A 123 3.87 10.95 -28.62
C GLY A 123 5.11 10.75 -27.74
N ARG A 124 5.48 11.69 -26.85
CA ARG A 124 6.62 11.51 -25.93
C ARG A 124 6.19 10.76 -24.67
N PRO A 125 6.93 9.73 -24.25
CA PRO A 125 6.55 8.90 -23.11
C PRO A 125 6.73 9.65 -21.78
N PHE A 126 5.80 9.45 -20.85
CA PHE A 126 5.88 9.90 -19.47
C PHE A 126 5.09 8.95 -18.56
N PHE A 127 5.31 9.08 -17.25
CA PHE A 127 4.72 8.23 -16.24
C PHE A 127 3.99 9.08 -15.21
N CYS A 128 2.78 8.65 -14.87
CA CYS A 128 1.93 9.23 -13.85
C CYS A 128 1.78 8.21 -12.72
N GLN A 129 2.42 8.46 -11.58
CA GLN A 129 2.23 7.68 -10.36
C GLN A 129 1.21 8.37 -9.47
N THR A 130 0.22 7.63 -8.99
CA THR A 130 -0.77 8.09 -8.01
C THR A 130 -0.84 7.16 -6.82
N THR A 131 -0.97 7.74 -5.63
CA THR A 131 -1.30 7.06 -4.37
C THR A 131 -2.62 7.63 -3.82
N PRO A 132 -3.09 7.22 -2.62
CA PRO A 132 -4.24 7.86 -2.01
C PRO A 132 -4.08 9.37 -1.85
N THR A 133 -2.87 9.86 -1.55
CA THR A 133 -2.67 11.28 -1.20
C THR A 133 -1.74 12.06 -2.10
N THR A 134 -1.01 11.40 -3.00
CA THR A 134 -0.01 12.06 -3.87
C THR A 134 -0.17 11.70 -5.35
N ALA A 135 0.33 12.61 -6.19
CA ALA A 135 0.50 12.40 -7.62
C ALA A 135 1.91 12.88 -8.04
N THR A 136 2.63 12.03 -8.76
CA THR A 136 3.99 12.28 -9.27
C THR A 136 4.04 12.04 -10.77
N VAL A 137 4.64 12.96 -11.52
CA VAL A 137 4.69 12.92 -12.98
C VAL A 137 6.13 13.08 -13.48
N SER A 138 6.61 12.13 -14.27
CA SER A 138 7.94 12.24 -14.90
C SER A 138 7.93 13.29 -16.02
N ASP A 139 9.10 13.89 -16.29
CA ASP A 139 9.24 14.83 -17.40
C ASP A 139 9.29 14.10 -18.77
N PRO A 140 8.41 14.40 -19.74
CA PRO A 140 8.46 13.77 -21.06
C PRO A 140 9.74 14.10 -21.84
N ALA A 141 10.45 15.19 -21.51
CA ALA A 141 11.74 15.53 -22.11
C ALA A 141 12.93 14.75 -21.52
N ALA A 142 12.73 14.07 -20.38
CA ALA A 142 13.75 13.20 -19.78
C ALA A 142 13.91 11.86 -20.51
N ALA A 143 12.91 11.47 -21.30
CA ALA A 143 12.95 10.21 -22.03
C ALA A 143 13.82 10.31 -23.29
N PRO A 144 14.88 9.49 -23.41
CA PRO A 144 15.65 9.42 -24.66
C PRO A 144 14.84 8.76 -25.77
N ASP A 145 15.15 9.09 -27.03
CA ASP A 145 14.50 8.50 -28.21
C ASP A 145 14.86 7.01 -28.42
N THR A 146 16.03 6.60 -27.90
CA THR A 146 16.62 5.27 -28.04
C THR A 146 17.32 4.84 -26.75
N GLY A 147 17.53 3.54 -26.59
CA GLY A 147 18.17 2.92 -25.45
C GLY A 147 17.19 2.57 -24.32
N VAL A 148 17.75 2.03 -23.25
CA VAL A 148 17.03 1.76 -22.00
C VAL A 148 17.39 2.83 -20.98
N ALA A 149 16.39 3.51 -20.42
CA ALA A 149 16.61 4.54 -19.41
C ALA A 149 15.44 4.62 -18.44
N ALA A 150 15.73 4.74 -17.15
CA ALA A 150 14.75 5.11 -16.14
C ALA A 150 14.49 6.61 -16.22
N VAL A 151 13.21 7.01 -16.17
CA VAL A 151 12.79 8.43 -16.14
C VAL A 151 11.95 8.76 -14.90
N LEU A 152 11.59 7.74 -14.12
CA LEU A 152 10.94 7.87 -12.82
C LEU A 152 11.50 6.82 -11.87
N ALA A 153 11.87 7.24 -10.67
CA ALA A 153 12.03 6.36 -9.52
C ALA A 153 11.39 7.03 -8.30
N SER A 154 10.62 6.27 -7.53
CA SER A 154 9.89 6.79 -6.37
C SER A 154 10.12 5.94 -5.14
N ARG A 155 10.13 6.56 -3.95
CA ARG A 155 10.32 5.86 -2.67
C ARG A 155 9.19 4.85 -2.36
N GLU A 156 8.07 4.96 -3.05
CA GLU A 156 6.94 4.02 -3.05
C GLU A 156 7.24 2.73 -3.84
N GLY A 157 8.47 2.54 -4.30
CA GLY A 157 8.95 1.28 -4.86
C GLY A 157 8.82 1.17 -6.36
N VAL A 158 8.63 2.28 -7.07
CA VAL A 158 8.45 2.30 -8.53
C VAL A 158 9.78 2.67 -9.20
N VAL A 159 10.10 1.94 -10.27
CA VAL A 159 11.07 2.36 -11.29
C VAL A 159 10.38 2.25 -12.64
N ALA A 160 10.35 3.34 -13.42
CA ALA A 160 9.70 3.37 -14.72
C ALA A 160 10.56 4.11 -15.75
N GLY A 161 10.43 3.74 -17.01
CA GLY A 161 11.36 4.17 -18.04
C GLY A 161 11.01 3.74 -19.46
N VAL A 162 11.91 4.03 -20.38
CA VAL A 162 11.79 3.70 -21.81
C VAL A 162 12.79 2.63 -22.21
N LEU A 163 12.52 1.96 -23.33
CA LEU A 163 13.36 0.93 -23.90
C LEU A 163 13.34 0.95 -25.44
N ASP A 164 14.31 0.28 -26.05
CA ASP A 164 14.38 0.12 -27.51
C ASP A 164 13.21 -0.69 -28.06
N ALA A 165 12.89 -0.45 -29.33
CA ALA A 165 11.87 -1.22 -30.03
C ALA A 165 12.25 -2.71 -30.12
N GLY A 166 11.24 -3.59 -30.03
CA GLY A 166 11.42 -5.04 -30.18
C GLY A 166 11.83 -5.78 -28.90
N ARG A 167 11.91 -5.09 -27.76
CA ARG A 167 12.03 -5.73 -26.45
C ARG A 167 10.65 -5.90 -25.82
N ASP A 168 10.29 -7.14 -25.54
CA ASP A 168 9.00 -7.50 -24.92
C ASP A 168 9.14 -7.85 -23.43
N ALA A 169 10.38 -7.87 -22.92
CA ALA A 169 10.73 -8.18 -21.55
C ALA A 169 11.88 -7.28 -21.07
N LEU A 170 11.92 -7.04 -19.77
CA LEU A 170 13.02 -6.34 -19.11
C LEU A 170 13.13 -6.84 -17.67
N SER A 171 14.28 -7.42 -17.33
CA SER A 171 14.64 -7.72 -15.95
C SER A 171 15.50 -6.62 -15.37
N LEU A 172 15.17 -6.20 -14.15
CA LEU A 172 15.93 -5.23 -13.38
C LEU A 172 16.52 -5.91 -12.15
N GLU A 173 17.82 -5.75 -11.96
CA GLU A 173 18.51 -6.10 -10.72
C GLU A 173 19.00 -4.82 -10.04
N GLY A 174 18.57 -4.61 -8.81
CA GLY A 174 18.92 -3.45 -8.00
C GLY A 174 19.75 -3.83 -6.80
N LYS A 175 20.78 -3.04 -6.50
CA LYS A 175 21.52 -3.12 -5.24
C LYS A 175 21.77 -1.73 -4.68
N GLY A 176 21.41 -1.53 -3.41
CA GLY A 176 21.52 -0.23 -2.75
C GLY A 176 21.52 -0.33 -1.23
N VAL A 177 21.44 0.83 -0.59
CA VAL A 177 21.42 0.97 0.89
C VAL A 177 20.17 0.35 1.52
N HIS A 178 19.11 0.17 0.74
CA HIS A 178 17.83 -0.41 1.16
C HIS A 178 17.71 -1.92 0.86
N GLY A 179 18.77 -2.55 0.33
CA GLY A 179 18.81 -3.97 0.04
C GLY A 179 19.04 -4.26 -1.44
N SER A 180 18.59 -5.43 -1.87
CA SER A 180 18.63 -5.86 -3.26
C SER A 180 17.23 -6.19 -3.75
N ALA A 181 16.98 -5.99 -5.03
CA ALA A 181 15.75 -6.39 -5.70
C ALA A 181 16.08 -7.05 -7.04
N ALA A 182 15.31 -8.06 -7.42
CA ALA A 182 15.29 -8.61 -8.77
C ALA A 182 13.82 -8.63 -9.20
N VAL A 183 13.50 -7.93 -10.29
CA VAL A 183 12.11 -7.75 -10.72
C VAL A 183 12.00 -7.76 -12.24
N THR A 184 11.02 -8.48 -12.76
CA THR A 184 10.61 -8.38 -14.16
C THR A 184 9.66 -7.20 -14.32
N ALA A 185 10.01 -6.24 -15.15
CA ALA A 185 9.15 -5.09 -15.44
C ALA A 185 7.97 -5.50 -16.35
N VAL A 186 6.85 -4.79 -16.19
CA VAL A 186 5.76 -4.79 -17.17
C VAL A 186 6.19 -3.89 -18.33
N VAL A 187 6.14 -4.39 -19.55
CA VAL A 187 6.59 -3.69 -20.77
C VAL A 187 5.42 -3.49 -21.72
N GLY A 188 5.33 -2.32 -22.33
CA GLY A 188 4.36 -2.00 -23.37
C GLY A 188 4.71 -0.70 -24.09
N ASP A 189 4.51 -0.63 -25.42
CA ASP A 189 4.73 0.59 -26.21
C ASP A 189 6.08 1.28 -25.93
N ARG A 190 7.17 0.47 -25.89
CA ARG A 190 8.53 0.95 -25.61
C ARG A 190 8.70 1.67 -24.26
N MET A 191 7.82 1.38 -23.30
CA MET A 191 7.87 1.84 -21.92
C MET A 191 7.87 0.63 -20.99
N PHE A 192 8.41 0.81 -19.78
CA PHE A 192 8.38 -0.20 -18.73
C PHE A 192 8.02 0.40 -17.38
N VAL A 193 7.40 -0.42 -16.52
CA VAL A 193 7.16 -0.12 -15.11
C VAL A 193 7.52 -1.34 -14.27
N ALA A 194 8.35 -1.14 -13.24
CA ALA A 194 8.74 -2.16 -12.27
C ALA A 194 8.34 -1.73 -10.85
N LEU A 195 7.66 -2.65 -10.15
CA LEU A 195 7.33 -2.53 -8.73
C LEU A 195 8.36 -3.34 -7.94
N THR A 196 9.40 -2.66 -7.46
CA THR A 196 10.65 -3.28 -7.00
C THR A 196 10.57 -4.00 -5.65
N GLY A 197 9.56 -3.70 -4.84
CA GLY A 197 9.43 -4.23 -3.48
C GLY A 197 10.44 -3.66 -2.47
N ILE A 198 11.33 -2.75 -2.90
CA ILE A 198 12.29 -2.02 -2.06
C ILE A 198 12.18 -0.51 -2.32
N ASN A 199 12.69 0.32 -1.43
CA ASN A 199 12.86 1.75 -1.71
C ASN A 199 14.01 1.96 -2.71
N PRO A 200 13.77 2.45 -3.94
CA PRO A 200 14.80 2.58 -4.97
C PRO A 200 15.73 3.78 -4.74
N THR A 201 15.49 4.62 -3.72
CA THR A 201 16.34 5.76 -3.40
C THR A 201 17.78 5.32 -3.11
N GLY A 202 18.75 5.82 -3.87
CA GLY A 202 20.16 5.42 -3.72
C GLY A 202 20.44 3.96 -4.13
N THR A 203 19.54 3.32 -4.88
CA THR A 203 19.75 2.00 -5.47
C THR A 203 20.25 2.15 -6.91
N THR A 204 21.31 1.43 -7.25
CA THR A 204 21.75 1.29 -8.64
C THR A 204 21.05 0.09 -9.25
N PHE A 205 20.29 0.32 -10.32
CA PHE A 205 19.67 -0.75 -11.09
C PHE A 205 20.50 -1.07 -12.33
N THR A 206 20.60 -2.34 -12.68
CA THR A 206 21.07 -2.81 -13.97
C THR A 206 19.90 -3.40 -14.76
N SER A 207 19.87 -3.16 -16.06
CA SER A 207 19.02 -3.88 -17.00
C SER A 207 19.82 -4.99 -17.65
N GLY A 208 19.31 -6.22 -17.64
CA GLY A 208 19.99 -7.36 -18.24
C GLY A 208 19.04 -8.31 -18.96
N ASP A 209 19.42 -8.72 -20.17
CA ASP A 209 18.87 -9.89 -20.88
C ASP A 209 19.96 -10.96 -20.93
N LYS A 210 20.30 -11.53 -19.76
CA LYS A 210 21.23 -12.67 -19.51
C LYS A 210 22.67 -12.58 -20.09
N ALA A 211 23.03 -11.61 -20.92
CA ALA A 211 24.32 -11.55 -21.62
C ALA A 211 25.22 -10.37 -21.20
N VAL A 212 24.67 -9.20 -20.87
CA VAL A 212 25.41 -8.04 -20.36
C VAL A 212 24.49 -7.19 -19.47
N ASP A 213 24.89 -7.00 -18.21
CA ASP A 213 24.21 -6.07 -17.31
C ASP A 213 24.62 -4.63 -17.65
N GLN A 214 23.64 -3.82 -18.01
CA GLN A 214 23.84 -2.40 -18.27
C GLN A 214 23.30 -1.57 -17.10
N PRO A 215 24.12 -0.78 -16.38
CA PRO A 215 23.64 0.14 -15.37
C PRO A 215 22.66 1.15 -15.96
N LEU A 216 21.51 1.31 -15.30
CA LEU A 216 20.57 2.39 -15.56
C LEU A 216 21.06 3.65 -14.87
N ALA A 217 21.12 4.75 -15.61
CA ALA A 217 21.33 6.06 -15.01
C ALA A 217 20.20 6.37 -14.02
N ALA A 218 20.53 7.09 -12.94
CA ALA A 218 19.52 7.59 -12.04
C ALA A 218 18.56 8.53 -12.81
N PRO A 219 17.24 8.36 -12.66
CA PRO A 219 16.28 9.24 -13.34
C PRO A 219 16.43 10.67 -12.83
N PRO A 220 16.14 11.67 -13.67
CA PRO A 220 16.06 13.06 -13.21
C PRO A 220 14.89 13.23 -12.21
N PRO A 221 14.86 14.34 -11.46
CA PRO A 221 13.70 14.68 -10.64
C PRO A 221 12.41 14.69 -11.48
N PRO A 222 11.27 14.26 -10.91
CA PRO A 222 9.99 14.32 -11.60
C PRO A 222 9.63 15.78 -11.96
N ALA A 223 8.87 15.97 -13.03
CA ALA A 223 8.39 17.30 -13.42
C ALA A 223 7.44 17.88 -12.37
N ALA A 224 6.64 17.03 -11.72
CA ALA A 224 5.80 17.41 -10.60
C ALA A 224 5.69 16.26 -9.60
N ALA A 225 5.64 16.60 -8.31
CA ALA A 225 5.29 15.69 -7.22
C ALA A 225 4.53 16.50 -6.18
N VAL A 226 3.23 16.24 -6.03
CA VAL A 226 2.35 17.02 -5.14
C VAL A 226 1.52 16.11 -4.24
N ARG A 227 1.13 16.64 -3.08
CA ARG A 227 0.08 16.06 -2.25
C ARG A 227 -1.25 16.66 -2.69
N ASP A 228 -2.04 15.90 -3.43
CA ASP A 228 -3.28 16.37 -4.06
C ASP A 228 -4.55 16.00 -3.27
N HIS A 229 -4.48 14.99 -2.40
CA HIS A 229 -5.60 14.54 -1.56
C HIS A 229 -5.14 14.28 -0.12
N PRO A 230 -4.98 15.30 0.73
CA PRO A 230 -4.57 15.09 2.11
C PRO A 230 -5.64 14.28 2.88
N ASP A 231 -5.23 13.20 3.53
CA ASP A 231 -6.06 12.24 4.26
C ASP A 231 -6.18 12.56 5.77
N GLY A 232 -5.98 13.83 6.14
CA GLY A 232 -6.02 14.28 7.53
C GLY A 232 -5.24 15.57 7.77
N PRO A 233 -5.04 15.96 9.05
CA PRO A 233 -4.21 17.10 9.39
C PRO A 233 -2.77 16.88 8.92
N ALA A 234 -2.00 17.97 8.84
CA ALA A 234 -0.57 17.86 8.55
C ALA A 234 0.11 16.94 9.58
N PRO A 235 1.02 16.06 9.15
CA PRO A 235 1.76 15.17 10.05
C PRO A 235 2.47 15.95 11.14
N ASP A 236 2.38 15.52 12.39
CA ASP A 236 3.28 16.01 13.41
C ASP A 236 4.71 15.53 13.11
N ARG A 237 5.59 16.50 12.86
CA ARG A 237 7.03 16.34 12.67
C ARG A 237 7.82 17.24 13.61
N ALA A 238 7.15 17.90 14.57
CA ALA A 238 7.78 18.79 15.53
C ALA A 238 8.02 18.07 16.87
N SER A 239 7.10 17.21 17.30
CA SER A 239 7.30 16.41 18.52
C SER A 239 8.45 15.41 18.36
N GLU A 240 8.97 14.91 19.47
CA GLU A 240 9.98 13.86 19.47
C GLU A 240 9.49 12.60 18.74
N THR A 241 8.28 12.13 19.05
CA THR A 241 7.67 10.98 18.37
C THR A 241 7.45 11.24 16.88
N GLY A 242 7.00 12.44 16.52
CA GLY A 242 6.77 12.84 15.13
C GLY A 242 8.06 12.86 14.30
N ARG A 243 9.15 13.42 14.86
CA ARG A 243 10.48 13.37 14.23
C ARG A 243 11.00 11.95 14.11
N MET A 244 10.88 11.16 15.17
CA MET A 244 11.32 9.77 15.16
C MET A 244 10.58 8.95 14.09
N LEU A 245 9.26 9.11 13.95
CA LEU A 245 8.49 8.47 12.88
C LEU A 245 8.94 8.94 11.49
N GLY A 246 9.03 10.27 11.27
CA GLY A 246 9.43 10.83 9.98
C GLY A 246 10.81 10.35 9.53
N ASP A 247 11.80 10.42 10.43
CA ASP A 247 13.16 9.91 10.18
C ASP A 247 13.16 8.42 9.89
N CYS A 248 12.32 7.66 10.58
CA CYS A 248 12.20 6.22 10.38
C CYS A 248 11.62 5.90 8.99
N LEU A 249 10.48 6.47 8.62
CA LEU A 249 9.84 6.24 7.33
C LEU A 249 10.74 6.68 6.16
N SER A 250 11.47 7.79 6.30
CA SER A 250 12.39 8.28 5.27
C SER A 250 13.56 7.32 4.97
N ARG A 251 13.93 6.48 5.94
CA ARG A 251 15.02 5.49 5.83
C ARG A 251 14.53 4.06 5.62
N SER A 252 13.22 3.85 5.53
CA SER A 252 12.65 2.52 5.38
C SER A 252 13.21 1.85 4.11
N ALA A 253 13.69 0.63 4.29
CA ALA A 253 14.08 -0.22 3.17
C ALA A 253 12.87 -0.72 2.37
N ASN A 254 11.73 -0.90 3.04
CA ASN A 254 10.48 -1.26 2.40
C ASN A 254 9.84 0.02 1.82
N PRO A 255 9.21 -0.06 0.64
CA PRO A 255 8.36 1.01 0.15
C PRO A 255 7.27 1.35 1.16
N VAL A 256 7.13 2.64 1.45
CA VAL A 256 6.02 3.16 2.24
C VAL A 256 5.23 4.08 1.35
N LEU A 257 3.93 3.82 1.23
CA LEU A 257 3.02 4.69 0.49
C LEU A 257 2.75 5.92 1.34
N ASP A 258 2.88 7.11 0.76
CA ASP A 258 2.54 8.36 1.45
C ASP A 258 3.16 8.51 2.85
N PRO A 259 4.49 8.34 3.01
CA PRO A 259 5.11 8.38 4.33
C PRO A 259 4.92 9.73 5.04
N ASP A 260 4.66 10.80 4.27
CA ASP A 260 4.35 12.13 4.79
C ASP A 260 2.89 12.30 5.24
N SER A 261 2.04 11.29 5.05
CA SER A 261 0.66 11.30 5.57
C SER A 261 0.53 10.63 6.95
N TYR A 262 1.55 9.90 7.40
CA TYR A 262 1.48 9.20 8.69
C TYR A 262 1.60 10.14 9.90
N GLN A 263 0.62 10.07 10.77
CA GLN A 263 0.59 10.68 12.10
C GLN A 263 1.24 9.76 13.14
N PRO A 264 2.13 10.26 14.02
CA PRO A 264 2.62 9.46 15.14
C PRO A 264 1.48 9.13 16.10
N VAL A 265 1.44 7.88 16.57
CA VAL A 265 0.39 7.42 17.49
C VAL A 265 0.97 6.98 18.82
N LEU A 266 1.91 6.03 18.81
CA LEU A 266 2.49 5.48 20.03
C LEU A 266 3.93 5.02 19.81
N THR A 267 4.65 4.87 20.92
CA THR A 267 6.02 4.34 20.96
C THR A 267 6.10 3.15 21.91
N ILE A 268 6.77 2.08 21.48
CA ILE A 268 7.04 0.91 22.31
C ILE A 268 8.55 0.78 22.51
N ALA A 269 8.99 0.90 23.76
CA ALA A 269 10.37 0.58 24.12
C ALA A 269 10.59 -0.93 24.16
N HIS A 270 11.71 -1.39 23.63
CA HIS A 270 12.16 -2.78 23.70
C HIS A 270 13.69 -2.80 23.89
N PRO A 271 14.31 -3.95 24.26
CA PRO A 271 15.76 -3.97 24.51
C PRO A 271 16.63 -3.56 23.31
N GLY A 272 16.11 -3.68 22.09
CA GLY A 272 16.80 -3.30 20.86
C GLY A 272 16.57 -1.85 20.40
N GLY A 273 15.77 -1.06 21.13
CA GLY A 273 15.47 0.32 20.76
C GLY A 273 14.02 0.72 21.03
N THR A 274 13.52 1.64 20.20
CA THR A 274 12.13 2.10 20.23
C THR A 274 11.47 1.83 18.89
N LEU A 275 10.30 1.20 18.94
CA LEU A 275 9.39 1.08 17.81
C LEU A 275 8.41 2.24 17.84
N VAL A 276 8.21 2.91 16.71
CA VAL A 276 7.19 3.95 16.55
C VAL A 276 6.08 3.43 15.66
N ILE A 277 4.85 3.62 16.09
CA ILE A 277 3.68 3.32 15.26
C ILE A 277 3.08 4.64 14.79
N GLY A 278 2.94 4.74 13.48
CA GLY A 278 2.19 5.79 12.81
C GLY A 278 0.91 5.27 12.18
N ARG A 279 -0.01 6.18 11.86
CA ARG A 279 -1.23 5.85 11.13
C ARG A 279 -1.56 6.87 10.06
N THR A 280 -2.21 6.41 9.00
CA THR A 280 -3.00 7.23 8.06
C THR A 280 -4.49 7.01 8.35
N ALA A 281 -5.37 7.48 7.46
CA ALA A 281 -6.80 7.14 7.52
C ALA A 281 -7.09 5.65 7.24
N SER A 282 -6.20 4.96 6.52
CA SER A 282 -6.46 3.61 5.99
C SER A 282 -5.36 2.59 6.30
N THR A 283 -4.26 2.99 6.92
CA THR A 283 -3.14 2.08 7.21
C THR A 283 -2.45 2.40 8.54
N LEU A 284 -1.88 1.37 9.16
CA LEU A 284 -0.88 1.47 10.23
C LEU A 284 0.50 1.20 9.65
N ALA A 285 1.49 1.89 10.19
CA ALA A 285 2.90 1.62 9.95
C ALA A 285 3.60 1.48 11.29
N ALA A 286 4.25 0.35 11.54
CA ALA A 286 5.25 0.24 12.59
C ALA A 286 6.64 0.36 11.99
N CYS A 287 7.44 1.26 12.55
CA CYS A 287 8.76 1.56 12.08
C CYS A 287 9.75 1.57 13.24
N GLY A 288 10.85 0.85 13.08
CA GLY A 288 11.90 0.77 14.09
C GLY A 288 13.19 0.16 13.54
N PRO A 289 14.26 0.14 14.35
CA PRO A 289 15.52 -0.47 13.96
C PRO A 289 15.38 -2.00 13.87
N LYS A 290 15.82 -2.59 12.76
CA LYS A 290 16.05 -4.03 12.63
C LYS A 290 17.49 -4.29 12.20
N GLY A 291 18.37 -4.46 13.18
CA GLY A 291 19.82 -4.49 12.93
C GLY A 291 20.30 -3.13 12.41
N ALA A 292 20.96 -3.12 11.25
CA ALA A 292 21.46 -1.89 10.63
C ALA A 292 20.42 -1.17 9.73
N VAL A 293 19.25 -1.78 9.50
CA VAL A 293 18.27 -1.30 8.52
C VAL A 293 16.97 -0.93 9.22
N VAL A 294 16.33 0.14 8.76
CA VAL A 294 14.99 0.51 9.19
C VAL A 294 13.97 -0.22 8.33
N ARG A 295 13.04 -0.94 8.96
CA ARG A 295 11.94 -1.60 8.26
C ARG A 295 10.61 -1.03 8.72
N THR A 296 9.69 -0.89 7.77
CA THR A 296 8.30 -0.55 8.02
C THR A 296 7.42 -1.75 7.67
N THR A 297 6.57 -2.14 8.62
CA THR A 297 5.47 -3.07 8.37
C THR A 297 4.20 -2.25 8.24
N ILE A 298 3.47 -2.44 7.13
CA ILE A 298 2.22 -1.73 6.86
C ILE A 298 1.07 -2.72 6.99
N ALA A 299 0.01 -2.29 7.66
CA ALA A 299 -1.21 -3.06 7.81
C ALA A 299 -2.41 -2.20 7.37
N PRO A 300 -3.31 -2.68 6.51
CA PRO A 300 -4.53 -1.95 6.18
C PRO A 300 -5.45 -1.88 7.40
N LEU A 301 -6.12 -0.74 7.58
CA LEU A 301 -7.19 -0.60 8.55
C LEU A 301 -8.47 -1.15 7.95
N VAL A 302 -9.04 -2.18 8.58
CA VAL A 302 -10.33 -2.72 8.19
C VAL A 302 -11.39 -2.10 9.09
N GLU A 303 -12.28 -1.29 8.51
CA GLU A 303 -13.52 -0.85 9.17
C GLU A 303 -14.48 -2.02 9.34
N SER A 304 -14.10 -3.01 10.15
CA SER A 304 -14.90 -4.21 10.40
C SER A 304 -15.80 -4.08 11.63
N GLY A 305 -15.74 -2.96 12.36
CA GLY A 305 -16.35 -2.83 13.69
C GLY A 305 -15.76 -3.78 14.74
N ALA A 306 -14.85 -4.68 14.35
CA ALA A 306 -14.14 -5.61 15.22
C ALA A 306 -12.71 -5.09 15.51
N VAL A 307 -12.16 -5.50 16.64
CA VAL A 307 -10.74 -5.25 16.94
C VAL A 307 -9.93 -6.28 16.18
N MET A 308 -8.94 -5.82 15.42
CA MET A 308 -8.16 -6.68 14.54
C MET A 308 -6.66 -6.51 14.86
N PRO A 309 -5.98 -7.60 15.28
CA PRO A 309 -4.53 -7.58 15.41
C PRO A 309 -3.90 -7.65 14.01
N ASP A 310 -3.72 -6.48 13.40
CA ASP A 310 -3.28 -6.37 12.01
C ASP A 310 -1.76 -6.17 11.87
N LEU A 311 -1.04 -5.99 12.99
CA LEU A 311 0.37 -5.61 12.97
C LEU A 311 1.24 -6.51 13.84
N LEU A 312 2.07 -7.33 13.22
CA LEU A 312 3.09 -8.15 13.90
C LEU A 312 4.48 -7.79 13.38
N VAL A 313 5.33 -7.24 14.25
CA VAL A 313 6.68 -6.78 13.89
C VAL A 313 7.75 -7.50 14.68
N ASP A 314 8.69 -8.13 13.98
CA ASP A 314 9.92 -8.65 14.57
C ASP A 314 10.90 -7.50 14.84
N VAL A 315 11.21 -7.29 16.11
CA VAL A 315 12.10 -6.22 16.61
C VAL A 315 13.51 -6.71 16.95
N GLY A 316 13.87 -7.92 16.49
CA GLY A 316 15.15 -8.55 16.72
C GLY A 316 15.26 -9.29 18.06
N GLY A 317 16.29 -10.14 18.18
CA GLY A 317 16.52 -10.93 19.40
C GLY A 317 15.42 -11.95 19.69
N GLY A 318 14.68 -12.41 18.66
CA GLY A 318 13.56 -13.34 18.82
C GLY A 318 12.31 -12.71 19.45
N ARG A 319 12.22 -11.37 19.48
CA ARG A 319 11.06 -10.66 20.07
C ARG A 319 10.16 -10.09 18.99
N GLN A 320 8.86 -10.08 19.29
CA GLN A 320 7.84 -9.52 18.43
C GLN A 320 7.05 -8.42 19.17
N VAL A 321 6.56 -7.43 18.43
CA VAL A 321 5.55 -6.49 18.89
C VAL A 321 4.27 -6.80 18.14
N LEU A 322 3.19 -6.98 18.89
CA LEU A 322 1.84 -7.14 18.35
C LEU A 322 1.08 -5.83 18.55
N GLY A 323 0.42 -5.34 17.52
CA GLY A 323 -0.44 -4.16 17.58
C GLY A 323 -1.63 -4.28 16.63
N GLY A 324 -2.53 -3.31 16.71
CA GLY A 324 -3.73 -3.28 15.89
C GLY A 324 -4.60 -2.07 16.17
N GLU A 325 -5.73 -2.00 15.45
CA GLU A 325 -6.77 -1.01 15.67
C GLU A 325 -8.01 -1.62 16.34
N ILE A 326 -8.60 -0.85 17.26
CA ILE A 326 -9.89 -1.07 17.89
C ILE A 326 -10.96 -0.55 16.92
N GLY A 327 -11.69 -1.46 16.28
CA GLY A 327 -12.61 -1.17 15.16
C GLY A 327 -13.83 -0.31 15.48
N ASP A 328 -14.27 -0.24 16.74
CA ASP A 328 -15.42 0.58 17.13
C ASP A 328 -14.97 2.00 17.48
N SER A 329 -15.29 2.96 16.60
CA SER A 329 -14.99 4.38 16.79
C SER A 329 -15.68 5.02 18.01
N SER A 330 -16.74 4.39 18.54
CA SER A 330 -17.45 4.85 19.74
C SER A 330 -16.82 4.36 21.04
N MET A 331 -15.96 3.33 20.97
CA MET A 331 -15.29 2.78 22.15
C MET A 331 -14.11 3.65 22.57
N VAL A 332 -14.18 4.19 23.79
CA VAL A 332 -13.05 4.85 24.45
C VAL A 332 -12.34 3.84 25.34
N VAL A 333 -11.30 3.22 24.80
CA VAL A 333 -10.49 2.23 25.52
C VAL A 333 -9.42 2.95 26.35
N ALA A 334 -9.37 2.65 27.64
CA ALA A 334 -8.36 3.19 28.55
C ALA A 334 -7.20 2.20 28.74
N THR A 335 -7.49 0.90 28.76
CA THR A 335 -6.48 -0.14 28.93
C THR A 335 -6.80 -1.35 28.07
N ALA A 336 -5.78 -2.01 27.55
CA ALA A 336 -5.87 -3.29 26.88
C ALA A 336 -4.91 -4.29 27.54
N GLU A 337 -5.38 -5.52 27.75
CA GLU A 337 -4.58 -6.64 28.25
C GLU A 337 -4.64 -7.78 27.23
N LEU A 338 -3.48 -8.33 26.89
CA LEU A 338 -3.36 -9.45 25.97
C LEU A 338 -2.83 -10.68 26.70
N GLY A 339 -3.57 -11.77 26.61
CA GLY A 339 -3.21 -13.12 27.02
C GLY A 339 -2.61 -13.92 25.87
N PHE A 340 -1.48 -14.55 26.15
CA PHE A 340 -0.74 -15.38 25.22
C PHE A 340 -0.81 -16.85 25.64
N ALA A 341 -0.44 -17.75 24.71
CA ALA A 341 -0.29 -19.17 25.02
C ALA A 341 0.59 -19.38 26.27
N GLY A 342 0.20 -20.32 27.14
CA GLY A 342 0.87 -20.55 28.42
C GLY A 342 0.39 -19.65 29.57
N GLY A 343 -0.70 -18.89 29.38
CA GLY A 343 -1.37 -18.12 30.44
C GLY A 343 -0.65 -16.83 30.84
N GLN A 344 0.34 -16.39 30.05
CA GLN A 344 1.03 -15.14 30.29
C GLN A 344 0.17 -13.98 29.80
N THR A 345 0.03 -12.93 30.60
CA THR A 345 -0.64 -11.70 30.18
C THR A 345 0.30 -10.50 30.18
N ARG A 346 -0.01 -9.52 29.31
CA ARG A 346 0.72 -8.25 29.19
C ARG A 346 -0.27 -7.11 28.99
N GLN A 347 -0.01 -6.01 29.68
CA GLN A 347 -0.70 -4.75 29.41
C GLN A 347 -0.14 -4.12 28.14
N ALA A 348 -1.01 -3.74 27.22
CA ALA A 348 -0.66 -3.01 26.01
C ALA A 348 -0.62 -1.50 26.28
N ALA A 349 0.23 -0.79 25.54
CA ALA A 349 0.06 0.65 25.39
C ALA A 349 -1.16 0.90 24.52
N VAL A 350 -2.00 1.87 24.90
CA VAL A 350 -3.20 2.27 24.17
C VAL A 350 -3.12 3.78 23.90
N ALA A 351 -3.36 4.17 22.65
CA ALA A 351 -3.42 5.57 22.24
C ALA A 351 -4.57 5.74 21.23
N GLY A 352 -5.67 6.34 21.69
CA GLY A 352 -6.90 6.42 20.93
C GLY A 352 -7.44 5.03 20.60
N ARG A 353 -7.50 4.71 19.30
CA ARG A 353 -7.97 3.40 18.81
C ARG A 353 -6.84 2.40 18.55
N ILE A 354 -5.59 2.77 18.78
CA ILE A 354 -4.46 1.89 18.48
C ILE A 354 -3.92 1.30 19.79
N PHE A 355 -3.59 0.01 19.76
CA PHE A 355 -2.87 -0.65 20.85
C PHE A 355 -1.60 -1.31 20.33
N ALA A 356 -0.61 -1.47 21.20
CA ALA A 356 0.56 -2.30 20.93
C ALA A 356 1.17 -2.87 22.20
N VAL A 357 1.70 -4.09 22.10
CA VAL A 357 2.29 -4.84 23.20
C VAL A 357 3.53 -5.59 22.74
N LEU A 358 4.55 -5.62 23.61
CA LEU A 358 5.72 -6.45 23.40
C LEU A 358 5.37 -7.89 23.78
N VAL A 359 5.46 -8.79 22.80
CA VAL A 359 5.19 -10.23 22.99
C VAL A 359 6.16 -10.78 24.04
N PRO A 360 5.69 -11.62 24.97
CA PRO A 360 6.56 -12.23 25.97
C PRO A 360 7.72 -13.02 25.36
N GLU A 361 8.82 -13.11 26.09
CA GLU A 361 9.99 -13.87 25.64
C GLU A 361 9.67 -15.37 25.57
N GLY A 362 10.13 -16.02 24.51
CA GLY A 362 9.85 -17.43 24.24
C GLY A 362 8.47 -17.70 23.60
N VAL A 363 7.61 -16.68 23.50
CA VAL A 363 6.36 -16.78 22.73
C VAL A 363 6.63 -16.34 21.29
N HIS A 364 6.43 -17.24 20.34
CA HIS A 364 6.46 -16.93 18.92
C HIS A 364 5.03 -16.93 18.38
N LEU A 365 4.64 -15.80 17.77
CA LEU A 365 3.37 -15.66 17.10
C LEU A 365 3.54 -15.92 15.62
N ASP A 366 2.74 -16.84 15.11
CA ASP A 366 2.55 -17.12 13.69
C ASP A 366 1.19 -16.52 13.26
N PRO A 367 1.19 -15.57 12.31
CA PRO A 367 -0.03 -14.96 11.78
C PRO A 367 -1.09 -15.95 11.30
N GLU A 368 -0.72 -17.17 10.91
CA GLU A 368 -1.67 -18.13 10.31
C GLU A 368 -2.32 -19.07 11.34
N SER A 369 -1.70 -19.24 12.52
CA SER A 369 -2.08 -20.29 13.47
C SER A 369 -2.22 -19.80 14.92
N SER A 370 -1.76 -18.60 15.23
CA SER A 370 -1.80 -18.05 16.58
C SER A 370 -3.07 -17.26 16.84
N ALA A 371 -3.57 -17.37 18.08
CA ALA A 371 -4.61 -16.52 18.62
C ALA A 371 -4.12 -15.87 19.92
N VAL A 372 -4.62 -14.67 20.20
CA VAL A 372 -4.38 -13.96 21.46
C VAL A 372 -5.71 -13.68 22.14
N HIS A 373 -5.77 -13.91 23.44
CA HIS A 373 -6.91 -13.49 24.24
C HIS A 373 -6.78 -12.00 24.51
N VAL A 374 -7.82 -11.21 24.32
CA VAL A 374 -7.74 -9.76 24.54
C VAL A 374 -8.89 -9.27 25.39
N VAL A 375 -8.55 -8.42 26.37
CA VAL A 375 -9.50 -7.74 27.25
C VAL A 375 -9.30 -6.23 27.11
N LEU A 376 -10.32 -5.55 26.61
CA LEU A 376 -10.37 -4.10 26.50
C LEU A 376 -11.24 -3.52 27.61
N ARG A 377 -10.75 -2.49 28.30
CA ARG A 377 -11.48 -1.82 29.38
C ARG A 377 -11.58 -0.32 29.17
N GLY A 378 -12.72 0.24 29.55
CA GLY A 378 -12.96 1.67 29.56
C GLY A 378 -12.32 2.35 30.78
N ALA A 379 -12.44 3.69 30.85
CA ALA A 379 -11.86 4.48 31.94
C ALA A 379 -12.41 4.14 33.34
N ASN A 380 -13.62 3.56 33.42
CA ASN A 380 -14.23 3.10 34.67
C ASN A 380 -13.80 1.67 35.07
N GLY A 381 -12.90 1.03 34.30
CA GLY A 381 -12.45 -0.35 34.52
C GLY A 381 -13.41 -1.43 34.00
N GLY A 382 -14.59 -1.04 33.51
CA GLY A 382 -15.56 -1.96 32.91
C GLY A 382 -15.00 -2.58 31.63
N VAL A 383 -15.24 -3.88 31.44
CA VAL A 383 -14.88 -4.59 30.21
C VAL A 383 -15.77 -4.09 29.08
N LEU A 384 -15.15 -3.54 28.04
CA LEU A 384 -15.82 -3.13 26.82
C LEU A 384 -15.91 -4.29 25.82
N LEU A 385 -14.84 -5.09 25.76
CA LEU A 385 -14.74 -6.23 24.86
C LEU A 385 -13.75 -7.26 25.41
N GLU A 386 -14.08 -8.53 25.27
CA GLU A 386 -13.27 -9.67 25.70
C GLU A 386 -13.43 -10.83 24.72
N GLY A 387 -12.34 -11.47 24.31
CA GLY A 387 -12.37 -12.65 23.44
C GLY A 387 -11.03 -13.04 22.84
N ASP A 388 -11.01 -14.18 22.17
CA ASP A 388 -9.83 -14.67 21.45
C ASP A 388 -9.82 -14.18 20.01
N TRP A 389 -8.69 -13.60 19.58
CA TRP A 389 -8.52 -13.09 18.23
C TRP A 389 -7.43 -13.87 17.50
N ALA A 390 -7.82 -14.46 16.37
CA ALA A 390 -6.86 -15.01 15.42
C ALA A 390 -6.06 -13.86 14.79
N LEU A 391 -4.75 -14.07 14.65
CA LEU A 391 -3.94 -13.19 13.83
C LEU A 391 -4.33 -13.38 12.35
N ARG A 392 -4.19 -12.33 11.55
CA ARG A 392 -4.34 -12.40 10.09
C ARG A 392 -3.14 -11.71 9.44
N ARG A 393 -2.82 -12.12 8.20
CA ARG A 393 -1.84 -11.41 7.36
C ARG A 393 -2.49 -10.30 6.55
#